data_AF-A0A6I7PU74-F1
#
_entry.id   AF-A0A6I7PU74-F1
#
_cell.length_a   1.000
_cell.length_b   1.000
_cell.length_c   1.000
_cell.angle_alpha   90.00
_cell.angle_beta   90.00
_cell.angle_gamma   90.00
#
_symmetry.space_group_name_H-M   'P 1'
#
loop_
_entity.id
_entity.type
_entity.pdbx_description
1 polymer ?
#
loop_
_entity_poly.entity_id
_entity_poly.type
_entity_poly.pdbx_seq_one_letter_code
_entity_poly.pdbx_strand_id
1 'polypeptide(L)'
;MVERARPANARAADSLAREVAHLLERLTREHARLLALCERRKHALARADVRGIRAAVVEESEVVQAIASMEREREALVERAAARFGIERDADRPLTLTAIAATFEEPERARLTGLAAGLRSLIERIRKENAAVREAADSLASHMRGLIQTVEHKLSTSGAYGPSGAVGVGPAVMTAMDVTT
;
A
#
# COMPACT_ATOMS: atom_id res chain seq x y z
N MET A 1 1.22 -49.16 -30.21
CA MET A 1 0.86 -47.98 -29.39
C MET A 1 2.11 -47.12 -29.26
N VAL A 2 2.31 -46.18 -30.18
CA VAL A 2 3.50 -45.31 -30.18
C VAL A 2 3.11 -44.01 -29.51
N GLU A 3 3.50 -43.89 -28.24
CA GLU A 3 3.47 -42.64 -27.49
C GLU A 3 4.48 -41.68 -28.13
N ARG A 4 4.01 -40.90 -29.13
CA ARG A 4 4.82 -39.89 -29.79
C ARG A 4 5.25 -38.87 -28.74
N ALA A 5 6.53 -38.89 -28.39
CA ALA A 5 7.16 -37.87 -27.56
C ALA A 5 6.81 -36.47 -28.09
N ARG A 6 6.08 -35.67 -27.29
CA ARG A 6 5.84 -34.24 -27.59
C ARG A 6 7.18 -33.55 -27.90
N PRO A 7 7.24 -32.69 -28.92
CA PRO A 7 8.47 -31.98 -29.28
C PRO A 7 8.98 -31.17 -28.07
N ALA A 8 10.31 -31.10 -27.90
CA ALA A 8 10.95 -30.40 -26.77
C ALA A 8 10.49 -28.93 -26.65
N ASN A 9 10.09 -28.32 -27.76
CA ASN A 9 9.58 -26.95 -27.80
C ASN A 9 8.21 -26.79 -27.10
N ALA A 10 7.32 -27.78 -27.25
CA ALA A 10 6.00 -27.79 -26.60
C ALA A 10 6.13 -27.99 -25.07
N ARG A 11 7.02 -28.89 -24.62
CA ARG A 11 7.26 -29.10 -23.19
C ARG A 11 7.78 -27.85 -22.48
N ALA A 12 8.64 -27.10 -23.17
CA ALA A 12 9.20 -25.85 -22.64
C ALA A 12 8.19 -24.68 -22.68
N ALA A 13 7.26 -24.66 -23.65
CA ALA A 13 6.13 -23.73 -23.62
C ALA A 13 5.19 -24.05 -22.44
N ASP A 14 4.88 -25.34 -22.22
CA ASP A 14 4.06 -25.81 -21.09
C ASP A 14 4.72 -25.49 -19.73
N SER A 15 6.05 -25.54 -19.62
CA SER A 15 6.74 -25.14 -18.37
C SER A 15 6.68 -23.64 -18.15
N LEU A 16 6.93 -22.84 -19.20
CA LEU A 16 6.89 -21.38 -19.09
C LEU A 16 5.48 -20.87 -18.76
N ALA A 17 4.42 -21.44 -19.37
CA ALA A 17 3.03 -21.11 -19.03
C ALA A 17 2.73 -21.36 -17.55
N ARG A 18 3.20 -22.51 -17.00
CA ARG A 18 3.06 -22.83 -15.57
C ARG A 18 3.83 -21.87 -14.68
N GLU A 19 5.05 -21.47 -15.06
CA GLU A 19 5.83 -20.47 -14.32
C GLU A 19 5.12 -19.10 -14.30
N VAL A 20 4.60 -18.63 -15.44
CA VAL A 20 3.83 -17.38 -15.54
C VAL A 20 2.58 -17.46 -14.65
N ALA A 21 1.83 -18.56 -14.74
CA ALA A 21 0.62 -18.75 -13.93
C ALA A 21 0.95 -18.70 -12.44
N HIS A 22 1.98 -19.43 -12.00
CA HIS A 22 2.40 -19.48 -10.61
C HIS A 22 2.83 -18.11 -10.09
N LEU A 23 3.57 -17.34 -10.90
CA LEU A 23 3.98 -15.98 -10.54
C LEU A 23 2.77 -15.04 -10.43
N LEU A 24 1.83 -15.09 -11.38
CA LEU A 24 0.61 -14.29 -11.34
C LEU A 24 -0.25 -14.62 -10.12
N GLU A 25 -0.38 -15.90 -9.77
CA GLU A 25 -1.10 -16.34 -8.57
C GLU A 25 -0.43 -15.84 -7.29
N ARG A 26 0.91 -15.90 -7.20
CA ARG A 26 1.68 -15.35 -6.07
C ARG A 26 1.51 -13.84 -5.95
N LEU A 27 1.67 -13.09 -7.05
CA LEU A 27 1.45 -11.64 -7.09
C LEU A 27 0.02 -11.29 -6.66
N THR A 28 -0.97 -12.05 -7.12
CA THR A 28 -2.37 -11.84 -6.75
C THR A 28 -2.59 -12.03 -5.26
N ARG A 29 -2.02 -13.09 -4.66
CA ARG A 29 -2.12 -13.33 -3.21
C ARG A 29 -1.51 -12.21 -2.38
N GLU A 30 -0.31 -11.75 -2.74
CA GLU A 30 0.34 -10.66 -1.99
C GLU A 30 -0.40 -9.32 -2.14
N HIS A 31 -0.91 -9.01 -3.34
CA HIS A 31 -1.74 -7.83 -3.52
C HIS A 31 -3.06 -7.92 -2.74
N ALA A 32 -3.65 -9.12 -2.61
CA ALA A 32 -4.86 -9.31 -1.82
C ALA A 32 -4.57 -9.09 -0.33
N ARG A 33 -3.41 -9.58 0.15
CA ARG A 33 -2.93 -9.30 1.51
C ARG A 33 -2.69 -7.81 1.72
N LEU A 34 -2.07 -7.12 0.76
CA LEU A 34 -1.87 -5.68 0.82
C LEU A 34 -3.20 -4.91 0.90
N LEU A 35 -4.20 -5.30 0.10
CA LEU A 35 -5.52 -4.70 0.16
C LEU A 35 -6.16 -4.84 1.56
N ALA A 36 -6.11 -6.03 2.15
CA ALA A 36 -6.64 -6.27 3.48
C ALA A 36 -5.93 -5.43 4.56
N LEU A 37 -4.62 -5.20 4.42
CA LEU A 37 -3.85 -4.32 5.29
C LEU A 37 -4.26 -2.85 5.13
N CYS A 38 -4.49 -2.39 3.90
CA CYS A 38 -5.00 -1.04 3.63
C CYS A 38 -6.37 -0.82 4.27
N GLU A 39 -7.28 -1.79 4.17
CA GLU A 39 -8.60 -1.77 4.83
C GLU A 39 -8.46 -1.74 6.36
N ARG A 40 -7.55 -2.56 6.93
CA ARG A 40 -7.27 -2.55 8.36
C ARG A 40 -6.74 -1.19 8.83
N ARG A 41 -5.80 -0.60 8.08
CA ARG A 41 -5.25 0.73 8.37
C ARG A 41 -6.33 1.80 8.32
N LYS A 42 -7.23 1.75 7.33
CA LYS A 42 -8.40 2.63 7.23
C LYS A 42 -9.30 2.53 8.46
N HIS A 43 -9.58 1.31 8.93
CA HIS A 43 -10.37 1.10 10.16
C HIS A 43 -9.66 1.60 11.41
N ALA A 44 -8.35 1.40 11.54
CA ALA A 44 -7.57 1.92 12.65
C ALA A 44 -7.57 3.46 12.67
N LEU A 45 -7.43 4.09 11.49
CA LEU A 45 -7.53 5.54 11.33
C LEU A 45 -8.90 6.08 11.77
N ALA A 46 -9.99 5.43 11.33
CA ALA A 46 -11.35 5.82 11.71
C ALA A 46 -11.61 5.73 13.23
N ARG A 47 -10.85 4.90 13.95
CA ARG A 47 -10.95 4.70 15.41
C ARG A 47 -9.88 5.46 16.20
N ALA A 48 -9.04 6.28 15.53
CA ALA A 48 -7.87 6.91 16.11
C ALA A 48 -6.92 5.93 16.84
N ASP A 49 -6.85 4.68 16.37
CA ASP A 49 -6.00 3.64 16.94
C ASP A 49 -4.57 3.74 16.38
N VAL A 50 -3.75 4.56 17.04
CA VAL A 50 -2.34 4.79 16.66
C VAL A 50 -1.52 3.50 16.65
N ARG A 51 -1.81 2.55 17.55
CA ARG A 51 -1.09 1.27 17.61
C ARG A 51 -1.48 0.40 16.43
N GLY A 52 -2.78 0.32 16.12
CA GLY A 52 -3.30 -0.39 14.95
C GLY A 52 -2.75 0.15 13.63
N ILE A 53 -2.66 1.48 13.48
CA ILE A 53 -2.04 2.12 12.32
C ILE A 53 -0.57 1.69 12.18
N ARG A 54 0.21 1.80 13.26
CA ARG A 54 1.64 1.45 13.23
C ARG A 54 1.85 -0.02 12.86
N ALA A 55 1.09 -0.92 13.46
CA ALA A 55 1.17 -2.35 13.16
C ALA A 55 0.84 -2.64 11.69
N ALA A 56 -0.22 -2.01 11.15
CA ALA A 56 -0.58 -2.17 9.75
C ALA A 56 0.54 -1.69 8.80
N VAL A 57 1.17 -0.54 9.07
CA VAL A 57 2.27 0.00 8.25
C VAL A 57 3.51 -0.92 8.23
N VAL A 58 3.83 -1.55 9.36
CA VAL A 58 4.95 -2.51 9.43
C VAL A 58 4.65 -3.72 8.55
N GLU A 59 3.46 -4.31 8.69
CA GLU A 59 3.04 -5.46 7.88
C GLU A 59 2.91 -5.10 6.39
N GLU A 60 2.44 -3.90 6.05
CA GLU A 60 2.39 -3.41 4.66
C GLU A 60 3.79 -3.36 4.06
N SER A 61 4.79 -2.92 4.84
CA SER A 61 6.17 -2.82 4.40
C SER A 61 6.76 -4.19 4.04
N GLU A 62 6.45 -5.23 4.82
CA GLU A 62 6.84 -6.61 4.53
C GLU A 62 6.21 -7.12 3.23
N VAL A 63 4.92 -6.87 3.02
CA VAL A 63 4.21 -7.28 1.80
C VAL A 63 4.74 -6.53 0.58
N VAL A 64 5.02 -5.23 0.69
CA VAL A 64 5.60 -4.43 -0.39
C VAL A 64 6.99 -4.96 -0.77
N GLN A 65 7.83 -5.34 0.20
CA GLN A 65 9.13 -5.95 -0.08
C GLN A 65 8.99 -7.32 -0.78
N ALA A 66 8.02 -8.14 -0.38
CA ALA A 66 7.71 -9.40 -1.05
C ALA A 66 7.21 -9.18 -2.49
N ILE A 67 6.39 -8.16 -2.73
CA ILE A 67 5.97 -7.79 -4.09
C ILE A 67 7.18 -7.34 -4.92
N ALA A 68 8.08 -6.54 -4.35
CA ALA A 68 9.27 -6.07 -5.04
C ALA A 68 10.25 -7.19 -5.42
N SER A 69 10.36 -8.27 -4.62
CA SER A 69 11.12 -9.46 -5.02
C SER A 69 10.43 -10.21 -6.16
N MET A 70 9.11 -10.38 -6.09
CA MET A 70 8.33 -11.02 -7.16
C MET A 70 8.35 -10.23 -8.47
N GLU A 71 8.43 -8.90 -8.43
CA GLU A 71 8.54 -8.07 -9.63
C GLU A 71 9.90 -8.25 -10.33
N ARG A 72 10.98 -8.46 -9.56
CA ARG A 72 12.28 -8.87 -10.13
C ARG A 72 12.22 -10.26 -10.76
N GLU A 73 11.54 -11.21 -10.13
CA GLU A 73 11.27 -12.53 -10.73
C GLU A 73 10.48 -12.38 -12.04
N ARG A 74 9.50 -11.46 -12.07
CA ARG A 74 8.71 -11.13 -13.25
C ARG A 74 9.56 -10.60 -14.37
N GLU A 75 10.44 -9.65 -14.10
CA GLU A 75 11.35 -9.07 -15.10
C GLU A 75 12.24 -10.14 -15.73
N ALA A 76 12.85 -11.00 -14.91
CA ALA A 76 13.67 -12.12 -15.38
C ALA A 76 12.85 -13.14 -16.19
N LEU A 77 11.61 -13.42 -15.79
CA LEU A 77 10.74 -14.32 -16.55
C LEU A 77 10.34 -13.73 -17.90
N VAL A 78 10.00 -12.44 -17.94
CA VAL A 78 9.66 -11.72 -19.17
C VAL A 78 10.85 -11.70 -20.13
N GLU A 79 12.06 -11.48 -19.63
CA GLU A 79 13.28 -11.52 -20.42
C GLU A 79 13.54 -12.90 -21.05
N ARG A 80 13.44 -13.96 -20.26
CA ARG A 80 13.57 -15.34 -20.76
C ARG A 80 12.49 -15.67 -21.80
N ALA A 81 11.26 -15.22 -21.58
CA ALA A 81 10.16 -15.42 -22.52
C ALA A 81 10.39 -14.67 -23.84
N ALA A 82 10.84 -13.41 -23.78
CA ALA A 82 11.15 -12.61 -24.97
C ALA A 82 12.21 -13.27 -25.84
N ALA A 83 13.33 -13.68 -25.23
CA ALA A 83 14.42 -14.37 -25.92
C ALA A 83 13.96 -15.69 -26.56
N ARG A 84 13.05 -16.41 -25.90
CA ARG A 84 12.55 -17.71 -26.36
C ARG A 84 11.58 -17.59 -27.54
N PHE A 85 10.67 -16.64 -27.49
CA PHE A 85 9.64 -16.45 -28.53
C PHE A 85 10.06 -15.49 -29.63
N GLY A 86 11.27 -14.93 -29.56
CA GLY A 86 11.76 -13.95 -30.55
C GLY A 86 10.96 -12.65 -30.53
N ILE A 87 10.42 -12.26 -29.37
CA ILE A 87 9.65 -11.03 -29.23
C ILE A 87 10.65 -9.88 -29.13
N GLU A 88 10.64 -9.00 -30.14
CA GLU A 88 11.45 -7.79 -30.12
C GLU A 88 11.02 -6.90 -28.96
N ARG A 89 12.02 -6.42 -28.20
CA ARG A 89 11.80 -5.43 -27.16
C ARG A 89 11.70 -4.07 -27.82
N ASP A 90 10.52 -3.48 -27.73
CA ASP A 90 10.35 -2.07 -28.00
C ASP A 90 10.91 -1.26 -26.82
N ALA A 91 11.86 -0.36 -27.09
CA ALA A 91 12.45 0.49 -26.06
C ALA A 91 11.42 1.46 -25.46
N ASP A 92 10.39 1.83 -26.24
CA ASP A 92 9.34 2.75 -25.82
C ASP A 92 8.16 2.01 -25.16
N ARG A 93 8.10 0.68 -25.27
CA ARG A 93 6.99 -0.14 -24.72
C ARG A 93 7.49 -1.37 -23.97
N PRO A 94 7.49 -1.34 -22.61
CA PRO A 94 7.96 -2.48 -21.83
C PRO A 94 7.09 -3.72 -22.10
N LEU A 95 7.76 -4.85 -22.34
CA LEU A 95 7.09 -6.13 -22.53
C LEU A 95 6.37 -6.54 -21.23
N THR A 96 5.07 -6.80 -21.32
CA THR A 96 4.23 -7.15 -20.16
C THR A 96 3.93 -8.65 -20.11
N LEU A 97 3.60 -9.17 -18.92
CA LEU A 97 3.08 -10.54 -18.79
C LEU A 97 1.80 -10.77 -19.60
N THR A 98 0.99 -9.72 -19.85
CA THR A 98 -0.21 -9.84 -20.68
C THR A 98 0.16 -10.05 -22.15
N ALA A 99 1.20 -9.35 -22.64
CA ALA A 99 1.71 -9.54 -23.99
C ALA A 99 2.28 -10.96 -24.18
N ILE A 100 3.02 -11.47 -23.19
CA ILE A 100 3.52 -12.85 -23.19
C ILE A 100 2.36 -13.86 -23.08
N ALA A 101 1.35 -13.62 -22.24
CA ALA A 101 0.18 -14.49 -22.16
C ALA A 101 -0.54 -14.62 -23.51
N ALA A 102 -0.56 -13.56 -24.32
CA ALA A 102 -1.19 -13.55 -25.64
C ALA A 102 -0.47 -14.41 -26.69
N THR A 103 0.80 -14.78 -26.47
CA THR A 103 1.57 -15.63 -27.40
C THR A 103 1.34 -17.12 -27.19
N PHE A 104 0.64 -17.52 -26.13
CA PHE A 104 0.27 -18.92 -25.91
C PHE A 104 -0.98 -19.30 -26.70
N GLU A 105 -1.13 -20.59 -26.97
CA GLU A 105 -2.36 -21.16 -27.54
C GLU A 105 -3.42 -21.39 -26.45
N GLU A 106 -4.66 -21.65 -26.86
CA GLU A 106 -5.69 -22.07 -25.92
C GLU A 106 -5.41 -23.48 -25.38
N PRO A 107 -5.74 -23.78 -24.10
CA PRO A 107 -6.50 -22.96 -23.14
C PRO A 107 -5.64 -22.06 -22.23
N GLU A 108 -4.31 -22.13 -22.34
CA GLU A 108 -3.40 -21.41 -21.44
C GLU A 108 -3.49 -19.90 -21.63
N ARG A 109 -3.70 -19.44 -22.86
CA ARG A 109 -3.94 -18.01 -23.15
C ARG A 109 -5.11 -17.46 -22.33
N ALA A 110 -6.28 -18.10 -22.36
CA ALA A 110 -7.44 -17.66 -21.59
C ALA A 110 -7.17 -17.66 -20.08
N ARG A 111 -6.52 -18.70 -19.56
CA ARG A 111 -6.16 -18.78 -18.14
C ARG A 111 -5.24 -17.64 -17.70
N LEU A 112 -4.13 -17.44 -18.41
CA LEU A 112 -3.12 -16.44 -18.07
C LEU A 112 -3.65 -15.01 -18.21
N THR A 113 -4.42 -14.73 -19.26
CA THR A 113 -5.05 -13.42 -19.44
C THR A 113 -6.09 -13.13 -18.36
N GLY A 114 -6.86 -14.13 -17.93
CA GLY A 114 -7.78 -14.04 -16.79
C GLY A 114 -7.07 -13.69 -15.48
N LEU A 115 -5.98 -14.39 -15.15
CA LEU A 115 -5.15 -14.10 -13.98
C LEU A 115 -4.58 -12.67 -14.02
N ALA A 116 -4.05 -12.26 -15.18
CA ALA A 116 -3.50 -10.92 -15.35
C ALA A 116 -4.57 -9.82 -15.21
N ALA A 117 -5.80 -10.06 -15.71
CA ALA A 117 -6.92 -9.14 -15.54
C ALA A 117 -7.36 -9.03 -14.08
N GLY A 118 -7.44 -10.16 -13.37
CA GLY A 118 -7.73 -10.18 -11.93
C GLY A 118 -6.71 -9.39 -11.11
N LEU A 119 -5.42 -9.60 -11.37
CA LEU A 119 -4.35 -8.84 -10.72
C LEU A 119 -4.45 -7.34 -11.00
N ARG A 120 -4.73 -6.92 -12.24
CA ARG A 120 -4.93 -5.51 -12.59
C ARG A 120 -6.07 -4.87 -11.81
N SER A 121 -7.23 -5.54 -11.77
CA SER A 121 -8.39 -5.06 -11.00
C SER A 121 -8.06 -4.90 -9.52
N LEU A 122 -7.29 -5.83 -8.95
CA LEU A 122 -6.86 -5.78 -7.56
C LEU A 122 -5.92 -4.60 -7.28
N ILE A 123 -4.95 -4.35 -8.16
CA ILE A 123 -4.05 -3.19 -8.06
C ILE A 123 -4.84 -1.87 -8.12
N GLU A 124 -5.83 -1.77 -9.01
CA GLU A 124 -6.69 -0.59 -9.10
C GLU A 124 -7.49 -0.35 -7.81
N ARG A 125 -8.00 -1.41 -7.18
CA ARG A 125 -8.68 -1.32 -5.88
C ARG A 125 -7.75 -0.82 -4.79
N ILE A 126 -6.52 -1.34 -4.71
CA ILE A 126 -5.50 -0.90 -3.74
C ILE A 126 -5.19 0.59 -3.93
N ARG A 127 -5.05 1.06 -5.17
CA ARG A 127 -4.82 2.49 -5.47
C ARG A 127 -5.96 3.36 -4.94
N LYS A 128 -7.21 2.94 -5.15
CA LYS A 128 -8.39 3.66 -4.65
C LYS A 128 -8.43 3.70 -3.12
N GLU A 129 -8.21 2.57 -2.45
CA GLU A 129 -8.20 2.54 -0.98
C GLU A 129 -7.05 3.37 -0.39
N ASN A 130 -5.86 3.31 -0.97
CA ASN A 130 -4.74 4.13 -0.53
C ASN A 130 -5.00 5.63 -0.70
N ALA A 131 -5.64 6.05 -1.80
CA ALA A 131 -6.03 7.44 -2.00
C ALA A 131 -7.04 7.89 -0.91
N ALA A 132 -8.04 7.07 -0.61
CA ALA A 132 -9.03 7.37 0.42
C ALA A 132 -8.42 7.45 1.83
N VAL A 133 -7.49 6.55 2.17
CA VAL A 133 -6.78 6.60 3.46
C VAL A 133 -5.93 7.86 3.57
N ARG A 134 -5.24 8.26 2.50
CA ARG A 134 -4.44 9.48 2.47
C ARG A 134 -5.30 10.72 2.71
N GLU A 135 -6.42 10.83 2.00
CA GLU A 135 -7.37 11.93 2.17
C GLU A 135 -7.93 12.00 3.60
N ALA A 136 -8.30 10.86 4.18
CA ALA A 136 -8.78 10.80 5.57
C ALA A 136 -7.70 11.22 6.57
N ALA A 137 -6.45 10.81 6.35
CA ALA A 137 -5.32 11.18 7.21
C ALA A 137 -5.01 12.68 7.13
N ASP A 138 -5.02 13.25 5.92
CA ASP A 138 -4.81 14.68 5.69
C ASP A 138 -5.92 15.53 6.34
N SER A 139 -7.18 15.09 6.24
CA SER A 139 -8.33 15.71 6.89
C SER A 139 -8.20 15.69 8.43
N LEU A 140 -7.88 14.54 9.02
CA LEU A 140 -7.66 14.42 10.47
C LEU A 140 -6.53 15.32 10.95
N ALA A 141 -5.40 15.35 10.24
CA ALA A 141 -4.27 16.20 10.58
C ALA A 141 -4.65 17.69 10.51
N SER A 142 -5.44 18.09 9.52
CA SER A 142 -5.96 19.46 9.40
C SER A 142 -6.87 19.83 10.56
N HIS A 143 -7.78 18.92 10.94
CA HIS A 143 -8.67 19.13 12.07
C HIS A 143 -7.91 19.29 13.40
N MET A 144 -6.91 18.43 13.65
CA MET A 144 -6.06 18.54 14.84
C MET A 144 -5.32 19.88 14.91
N ARG A 145 -4.80 20.38 13.77
CA ARG A 145 -4.18 21.72 13.72
C ARG A 145 -5.17 22.82 14.10
N GLY A 146 -6.39 22.78 13.58
CA GLY A 146 -7.44 23.76 13.92
C GLY A 146 -7.84 23.73 15.40
N LEU A 147 -7.91 22.55 16.01
CA LEU A 147 -8.18 22.40 17.44
C LEU A 147 -7.05 23.01 18.29
N ILE A 148 -5.78 22.73 17.94
CA ILE A 148 -4.62 23.30 18.63
C ILE A 148 -4.62 24.82 18.54
N GLN A 149 -4.83 25.39 17.34
CA GLN A 149 -4.93 26.84 17.15
C GLN A 149 -6.08 27.46 17.96
N THR A 150 -7.21 26.77 18.07
CA THR A 150 -8.36 27.23 18.88
C THR A 150 -8.02 27.21 20.38
N VAL A 151 -7.33 26.17 20.84
CA VAL A 151 -6.88 26.06 22.24
C VAL A 151 -5.84 27.15 22.55
N GLU A 152 -4.86 27.36 21.68
CA GLU A 152 -3.87 28.43 21.79
C GLU A 152 -4.54 29.81 21.85
N HIS A 153 -5.53 30.08 20.99
CA HIS A 153 -6.23 31.36 20.98
C HIS A 153 -7.06 31.59 22.26
N LYS A 154 -7.70 30.55 22.80
CA LYS A 154 -8.44 30.62 24.06
C LYS A 154 -7.53 30.76 25.28
N LEU A 155 -6.38 30.12 25.27
CA LEU A 155 -5.38 30.26 26.34
C LEU A 155 -4.70 31.65 26.29
N SER A 156 -4.46 32.21 25.10
CA SER A 156 -3.90 33.55 24.96
C SER A 156 -4.87 34.68 25.33
N THR A 157 -6.18 34.42 25.31
CA THR A 157 -7.20 35.38 25.77
C THR A 157 -7.58 35.23 27.25
N SER A 158 -7.25 34.10 27.90
CA SER A 158 -7.61 33.83 29.30
C SER A 158 -6.54 34.22 30.34
N GLY A 159 -5.43 34.83 29.93
CA GLY A 159 -4.34 35.23 30.82
C GLY A 159 -3.65 36.53 30.42
N ALA A 160 -4.00 37.61 31.14
CA ALA A 160 -3.26 38.86 31.35
C ALA A 160 -3.05 39.80 30.14
N TYR A 161 -3.84 40.88 30.14
CA TYR A 161 -3.47 42.31 30.00
C TYR A 161 -4.65 43.06 29.37
N GLY A 162 -5.55 43.56 30.23
CA GLY A 162 -6.42 44.67 29.84
C GLY A 162 -5.60 45.97 29.77
N PRO A 163 -5.89 46.91 28.85
CA PRO A 163 -5.12 48.14 28.66
C PRO A 163 -5.28 49.19 29.78
N SER A 164 -5.91 48.83 30.90
CA SER A 164 -5.96 49.64 32.11
C SER A 164 -5.45 48.78 33.25
N GLY A 165 -4.18 48.98 33.63
CA GLY A 165 -3.47 48.22 34.65
C GLY A 165 -4.01 48.40 36.06
N ALA A 166 -5.25 47.96 36.32
CA ALA A 166 -5.82 47.84 37.64
C ALA A 166 -5.89 46.36 38.02
N VAL A 167 -4.99 45.95 38.92
CA VAL A 167 -5.05 44.63 39.56
C VAL A 167 -6.27 44.62 40.47
N GLY A 168 -7.30 43.88 40.08
CA GLY A 168 -8.37 43.49 41.00
C GLY A 168 -7.78 42.57 42.06
N VAL A 169 -7.68 43.09 43.29
CA VAL A 169 -7.26 42.34 44.47
C VAL A 169 -8.25 41.19 44.70
N GLY A 170 -7.91 39.99 44.24
CA GLY A 170 -8.50 38.75 44.73
C GLY A 170 -8.03 38.49 46.17
N PRO A 171 -8.81 37.80 47.01
CA PRO A 171 -8.52 37.69 48.43
C PRO A 171 -7.15 37.03 48.64
N ALA A 172 -6.31 37.71 49.41
CA ALA A 172 -4.97 37.26 49.77
C ALA A 172 -5.06 35.90 50.47
N VAL A 173 -4.63 34.85 49.78
CA VAL A 173 -4.30 33.57 50.44
C VAL A 173 -2.94 33.77 51.08
N MET A 174 -2.94 34.20 52.34
CA MET A 174 -1.77 34.11 53.22
C MET A 174 -1.49 32.63 53.48
N THR A 175 -0.52 32.06 52.78
CA THR A 175 0.13 30.83 53.23
C THR A 175 1.44 31.23 53.89
N ALA A 176 1.40 31.46 55.20
CA ALA A 176 2.59 31.48 56.03
C ALA A 176 3.03 30.03 56.22
N MET A 177 4.12 29.63 55.56
CA MET A 177 4.80 28.38 55.88
C MET A 177 6.23 28.71 56.28
N ASP A 178 6.46 28.59 57.58
CA ASP A 178 7.73 28.77 58.27
C ASP A 178 8.61 27.54 58.03
N VAL A 179 9.87 27.74 57.65
CA VAL A 179 10.83 26.64 57.50
C VAL A 179 12.08 27.00 58.29
N THR A 180 12.10 26.55 59.54
CA THR A 180 13.33 26.37 60.31
C THR A 180 13.90 24.98 60.00
N THR A 181 15.11 24.89 59.45
CA THR A 181 16.24 24.07 59.94
C THR A 181 17.49 24.47 59.16
#